data_AF-A0A939IHJ6-F1
#
_entry.id   AF-A0A939IHJ6-F1
#
_cell.length_a   1.000
_cell.length_b   1.000
_cell.length_c   1.000
_cell.angle_alpha   90.00
_cell.angle_beta   90.00
_cell.angle_gamma   90.00
#
_symmetry.space_group_name_H-M   'P 1'
#
loop_
_entity.id
_entity.type
_entity.pdbx_description
1 polymer ?
#
loop_
_entity_poly.entity_id
_entity_poly.type
_entity_poly.pdbx_seq_one_letter_code
_entity_poly.pdbx_strand_id
1 'polypeptide(L)'
;MVATDNVQKTPPEEATFNLAAYLKERQKLCDNALDRSIPVIYPEKIYEAMRYSLLAGGKRVRPILCLATCEMMGGTIEMAMPTACAVEMIHTMSLIHDDLPAMDNDDYRRGKLTNHKVYGEDVAILAGDGLLALAFESVAIQTPQSVKREVVLQVIARLGRALGAGGLVGGQIVDLESEGKSDISLETLNFIHKHKTAALLEACVVCGGLIANTSPEDVQRLTRYAQNIGLAFQIIDDILDITSTQEQLGKTAGKDQKAQKVTYPSLWGLEESRSKAQELVKAACVELEPFGDRAKPLQAIAHFITSRNN
;
A
#
# COMPACT_ATOMS: atom_id res chain seq x y z
N MET A 1 -50.21 -38.49 -23.22
CA MET A 1 -50.76 -37.39 -22.38
C MET A 1 -50.00 -37.43 -21.05
N VAL A 2 -48.80 -36.85 -21.01
CA VAL A 2 -48.46 -35.50 -20.53
C VAL A 2 -48.65 -35.35 -19.01
N ALA A 3 -47.51 -35.37 -18.30
CA ALA A 3 -47.23 -34.65 -17.06
C ALA A 3 -45.68 -34.62 -16.94
N THR A 4 -45.00 -33.70 -17.64
CA THR A 4 -44.43 -32.45 -17.09
C THR A 4 -43.50 -32.65 -15.89
N ASP A 5 -42.25 -33.03 -16.18
CA ASP A 5 -41.12 -32.84 -15.26
C ASP A 5 -40.75 -31.35 -15.22
N ASN A 6 -41.05 -30.71 -14.10
CA ASN A 6 -40.52 -29.41 -13.73
C ASN A 6 -39.04 -29.57 -13.35
N VAL A 7 -38.15 -29.43 -14.33
CA VAL A 7 -36.73 -29.15 -14.06
C VAL A 7 -36.64 -27.66 -13.69
N GLN A 8 -36.68 -27.37 -12.39
CA GLN A 8 -36.20 -26.10 -11.87
C GLN A 8 -34.72 -25.98 -12.23
N LYS A 9 -34.42 -25.19 -13.28
CA LYS A 9 -33.07 -24.69 -13.52
C LYS A 9 -32.72 -23.78 -12.34
N THR A 10 -31.89 -24.27 -11.44
CA THR A 10 -31.15 -23.45 -10.50
C THR A 10 -30.42 -22.36 -11.30
N PRO A 11 -30.50 -21.08 -10.91
CA PRO A 11 -29.69 -20.03 -11.54
C PRO A 11 -28.21 -20.38 -11.37
N PRO A 12 -27.34 -20.06 -12.33
CA PRO A 12 -25.90 -20.24 -12.13
C PRO A 12 -25.48 -19.39 -10.93
N GLU A 13 -24.80 -20.00 -9.95
CA GLU A 13 -24.11 -19.29 -8.87
C GLU A 13 -23.25 -18.19 -9.51
N GLU A 14 -23.44 -16.94 -9.09
CA GLU A 14 -22.58 -15.84 -9.51
C GLU A 14 -21.13 -16.21 -9.17
N ALA A 15 -20.27 -16.33 -10.19
CA ALA A 15 -18.88 -16.66 -10.00
C ALA A 15 -18.24 -15.63 -9.05
N THR A 16 -17.88 -16.08 -7.84
CA THR A 16 -17.19 -15.27 -6.84
C THR A 16 -15.88 -14.74 -7.41
N PHE A 17 -15.62 -13.44 -7.25
CA PHE A 17 -14.39 -12.81 -7.76
C PHE A 17 -13.15 -13.48 -7.15
N ASN A 18 -12.30 -14.07 -7.99
CA ASN A 18 -11.11 -14.77 -7.53
C ASN A 18 -9.97 -13.78 -7.24
N LEU A 19 -9.98 -13.25 -6.02
CA LEU A 19 -8.97 -12.28 -5.55
C LEU A 19 -7.54 -12.84 -5.63
N ALA A 20 -7.32 -14.10 -5.26
CA ALA A 20 -5.99 -14.69 -5.26
C ALA A 20 -5.37 -14.74 -6.67
N ALA A 21 -6.16 -15.13 -7.67
CA ALA A 21 -5.74 -15.11 -9.07
C ALA A 21 -5.46 -13.66 -9.55
N TYR A 22 -6.36 -12.72 -9.23
CA TYR A 22 -6.21 -11.31 -9.58
C TYR A 22 -4.94 -10.68 -8.99
N LEU A 23 -4.69 -10.87 -7.69
CA LEU A 23 -3.50 -10.35 -7.01
C LEU A 23 -2.23 -10.94 -7.60
N LYS A 24 -2.21 -12.26 -7.89
CA LYS A 24 -1.05 -12.92 -8.50
C LYS A 24 -0.75 -12.39 -9.91
N GLU A 25 -1.78 -12.18 -10.72
CA GLU A 25 -1.65 -11.60 -12.05
C GLU A 25 -1.09 -10.17 -11.97
N ARG A 26 -1.72 -9.31 -11.17
CA ARG A 26 -1.31 -7.90 -11.04
C ARG A 26 0.07 -7.78 -10.40
N GLN A 27 0.42 -8.60 -9.42
CA GLN A 27 1.76 -8.68 -8.85
C GLN A 27 2.80 -8.98 -9.92
N LYS A 28 2.56 -9.98 -10.79
CA LYS A 28 3.48 -10.33 -11.89
C LYS A 28 3.67 -9.16 -12.86
N LEU A 29 2.61 -8.41 -13.17
CA LEU A 29 2.70 -7.22 -14.02
C LEU A 29 3.57 -6.14 -13.36
N CYS A 30 3.34 -5.86 -12.08
CA CYS A 30 4.13 -4.89 -11.32
C CYS A 30 5.60 -5.31 -11.23
N ASP A 31 5.89 -6.56 -10.88
CA ASP A 31 7.28 -7.05 -10.77
C ASP A 31 8.03 -6.94 -12.10
N ASN A 32 7.39 -7.30 -13.22
CA ASN A 32 7.98 -7.13 -14.55
C ASN A 32 8.24 -5.66 -14.91
N ALA A 33 7.36 -4.75 -14.51
CA ALA A 33 7.52 -3.32 -14.78
C ALA A 33 8.63 -2.70 -13.90
N LEU A 34 8.69 -3.08 -12.62
CA LEU A 34 9.73 -2.66 -11.68
C LEU A 34 11.11 -3.20 -12.08
N ASP A 35 11.19 -4.43 -12.58
CA ASP A 35 12.44 -5.01 -13.05
C ASP A 35 13.01 -4.22 -14.25
N ARG A 36 12.13 -3.77 -15.15
CA ARG A 36 12.50 -2.97 -16.33
C ARG A 36 12.82 -1.52 -16.02
N SER A 37 12.29 -0.96 -14.93
CA SER A 37 12.42 0.47 -14.63
C SER A 37 13.80 0.87 -14.09
N ILE A 38 14.61 -0.10 -13.67
CA ILE A 38 15.95 0.16 -13.10
C ILE A 38 16.99 -0.71 -13.81
N PRO A 39 17.37 -0.45 -15.06
CA PRO A 39 18.50 -1.15 -15.66
C PRO A 39 19.79 -0.86 -14.89
N VAL A 40 20.65 -1.87 -14.70
CA VAL A 40 21.96 -1.67 -14.05
C VAL A 40 22.91 -1.02 -15.06
N ILE A 41 23.31 0.21 -14.77
CA ILE A 41 24.30 0.97 -15.53
C ILE A 41 25.32 1.59 -14.57
N TYR A 42 26.41 2.15 -15.09
CA TYR A 42 27.41 2.81 -14.25
C TYR A 42 26.84 4.06 -13.54
N PRO A 43 27.09 4.28 -12.23
CA PRO A 43 27.83 3.39 -11.31
C PRO A 43 26.97 2.23 -10.80
N GLU A 44 27.36 0.99 -11.07
CA GLU A 44 26.52 -0.21 -10.91
C GLU A 44 26.01 -0.42 -9.49
N LYS A 45 26.86 -0.11 -8.49
CA LYS A 45 26.58 -0.35 -7.06
C LYS A 45 25.28 0.27 -6.59
N ILE A 46 24.93 1.48 -7.06
CA ILE A 46 23.69 2.14 -6.63
C ILE A 46 22.46 1.48 -7.23
N TYR A 47 22.52 1.10 -8.52
CA TYR A 47 21.44 0.41 -9.20
C TYR A 47 21.22 -0.98 -8.62
N GLU A 48 22.28 -1.71 -8.30
CA GLU A 48 22.21 -3.00 -7.62
C GLU A 48 21.54 -2.86 -6.25
N ALA A 49 21.93 -1.87 -5.44
CA ALA A 49 21.33 -1.63 -4.12
C ALA A 49 19.85 -1.25 -4.22
N MET A 50 19.47 -0.37 -5.16
CA MET A 50 18.07 0.00 -5.41
C MET A 50 17.24 -1.22 -5.83
N ARG A 51 17.74 -2.00 -6.79
CA ARG A 51 17.07 -3.22 -7.29
C ARG A 51 16.97 -4.28 -6.22
N TYR A 52 17.99 -4.45 -5.38
CA TYR A 52 18.02 -5.45 -4.32
C TYR A 52 16.78 -5.34 -3.42
N SER A 53 16.50 -4.14 -2.89
CA SER A 53 15.35 -3.92 -2.03
C SER A 53 14.03 -3.89 -2.80
N LEU A 54 14.00 -3.27 -3.99
CA LEU A 54 12.77 -3.13 -4.78
C LEU A 54 12.26 -4.48 -5.29
N LEU A 55 13.17 -5.36 -5.70
CA LEU A 55 12.89 -6.68 -6.28
C LEU A 55 13.02 -7.82 -5.27
N ALA A 56 13.18 -7.52 -3.97
CA ALA A 56 13.19 -8.53 -2.90
C ALA A 56 11.84 -9.27 -2.72
N GLY A 57 10.83 -8.95 -3.55
CA GLY A 57 9.46 -9.47 -3.44
C GLY A 57 8.56 -8.51 -2.65
N GLY A 58 7.41 -9.00 -2.22
CA GLY A 58 6.40 -8.22 -1.49
C GLY A 58 5.01 -8.39 -2.10
N LYS A 59 3.97 -8.08 -1.33
CA LYS A 59 2.57 -8.28 -1.73
C LYS A 59 2.11 -7.33 -2.85
N ARG A 60 2.88 -6.26 -3.12
CA ARG A 60 2.58 -5.22 -4.13
C ARG A 60 1.19 -4.58 -3.97
N VAL A 61 0.69 -4.47 -2.75
CA VAL A 61 -0.66 -3.92 -2.49
C VAL A 61 -0.81 -2.50 -3.04
N ARG A 62 0.17 -1.63 -2.80
CA ARG A 62 0.17 -0.23 -3.23
C ARG A 62 0.06 -0.05 -4.75
N PRO A 63 0.95 -0.65 -5.58
CA PRO A 63 0.79 -0.56 -7.02
C PRO A 63 -0.49 -1.23 -7.52
N ILE A 64 -0.92 -2.36 -6.93
CA ILE A 64 -2.17 -3.03 -7.31
C ILE A 64 -3.38 -2.13 -7.05
N LEU A 65 -3.42 -1.41 -5.92
CA LEU A 65 -4.48 -0.42 -5.64
C LEU A 65 -4.52 0.67 -6.70
N CYS A 66 -3.36 1.20 -7.10
CA CYS A 66 -3.28 2.22 -8.14
C CYS A 66 -3.83 1.73 -9.49
N LEU A 67 -3.41 0.53 -9.92
CA LEU A 67 -3.88 -0.09 -11.15
C LEU A 67 -5.38 -0.40 -11.09
N ALA A 68 -5.84 -1.06 -10.02
CA ALA A 68 -7.24 -1.44 -9.85
C ALA A 68 -8.17 -0.21 -9.84
N THR A 69 -7.76 0.89 -9.20
CA THR A 69 -8.53 2.13 -9.23
C THR A 69 -8.56 2.73 -10.64
N CYS A 70 -7.43 2.76 -11.35
CA CYS A 70 -7.41 3.28 -12.72
C CYS A 70 -8.35 2.49 -13.64
N GLU A 71 -8.30 1.15 -13.58
CA GLU A 71 -9.17 0.25 -14.36
C GLU A 71 -10.65 0.43 -14.00
N MET A 72 -10.99 0.48 -12.69
CA MET A 72 -12.36 0.71 -12.25
C MET A 72 -12.95 2.00 -12.83
N MET A 73 -12.13 3.05 -12.91
CA MET A 73 -12.52 4.37 -13.44
C MET A 73 -12.48 4.45 -14.97
N GLY A 74 -12.15 3.36 -15.67
CA GLY A 74 -12.16 3.28 -17.14
C GLY A 74 -10.82 3.63 -17.80
N GLY A 75 -9.75 3.79 -17.02
CA GLY A 75 -8.38 3.88 -17.52
C GLY A 75 -7.78 2.51 -17.85
N THR A 76 -6.54 2.52 -18.33
CA THR A 76 -5.80 1.30 -18.69
C THR A 76 -4.62 1.08 -17.75
N ILE A 77 -4.14 -0.16 -17.68
CA ILE A 77 -2.95 -0.52 -16.87
C ILE A 77 -1.74 0.29 -17.34
N GLU A 78 -1.57 0.47 -18.65
CA GLU A 78 -0.47 1.20 -19.25
C GLU A 78 -0.43 2.67 -18.81
N MET A 79 -1.60 3.31 -18.64
CA MET A 79 -1.69 4.68 -18.15
C MET A 79 -1.21 4.80 -16.70
N ALA A 80 -1.52 3.82 -15.85
CA ALA A 80 -1.23 3.86 -14.42
C ALA A 80 0.10 3.20 -14.03
N MET A 81 0.69 2.36 -14.90
CA MET A 81 1.88 1.58 -14.57
C MET A 81 3.08 2.42 -14.11
N PRO A 82 3.40 3.58 -14.71
CA PRO A 82 4.48 4.45 -14.21
C PRO A 82 4.24 4.92 -12.78
N THR A 83 3.01 5.31 -12.46
CA THR A 83 2.62 5.72 -11.10
C THR A 83 2.59 4.54 -10.13
N ALA A 84 2.14 3.37 -10.56
CA ALA A 84 2.20 2.15 -9.79
C ALA A 84 3.65 1.79 -9.42
N CYS A 85 4.57 1.87 -10.39
CA CYS A 85 6.00 1.67 -10.11
C CYS A 85 6.54 2.71 -9.14
N ALA A 86 6.19 3.98 -9.33
CA ALA A 86 6.63 5.08 -8.48
C ALA A 86 6.18 4.91 -7.02
N VAL A 87 4.93 4.53 -6.75
CA VAL A 87 4.49 4.31 -5.36
C VAL A 87 5.19 3.13 -4.68
N GLU A 88 5.59 2.09 -5.43
CA GLU A 88 6.35 0.97 -4.88
C GLU A 88 7.83 1.33 -4.68
N MET A 89 8.42 2.18 -5.54
CA MET A 89 9.75 2.76 -5.32
C MET A 89 9.77 3.61 -4.05
N ILE A 90 8.76 4.47 -3.87
CA ILE A 90 8.58 5.29 -2.66
C ILE A 90 8.41 4.41 -1.43
N HIS A 91 7.56 3.40 -1.50
CA HIS A 91 7.38 2.49 -0.37
C HIS A 91 8.67 1.74 -0.05
N THR A 92 9.42 1.32 -1.07
CA THR A 92 10.68 0.59 -0.87
C THR A 92 11.74 1.51 -0.28
N MET A 93 11.86 2.76 -0.72
CA MET A 93 12.83 3.68 -0.14
C MET A 93 12.51 4.01 1.31
N SER A 94 11.23 4.15 1.66
CA SER A 94 10.86 4.38 3.06
C SER A 94 11.29 3.22 3.94
N LEU A 95 11.17 1.97 3.45
CA LEU A 95 11.65 0.79 4.19
C LEU A 95 13.17 0.74 4.29
N ILE A 96 13.90 1.08 3.22
CA ILE A 96 15.37 1.12 3.26
C ILE A 96 15.86 2.08 4.34
N HIS A 97 15.25 3.27 4.44
CA HIS A 97 15.62 4.27 5.43
C HIS A 97 15.14 3.90 6.84
N ASP A 98 13.93 3.36 6.98
CA ASP A 98 13.40 2.83 8.24
C ASP A 98 14.34 1.77 8.83
N ASP A 99 14.88 0.89 7.99
CA ASP A 99 15.80 -0.19 8.40
C ASP A 99 17.18 0.30 8.90
N LEU A 100 17.55 1.58 8.74
CA LEU A 100 18.90 2.07 9.10
C LEU A 100 19.18 1.99 10.62
N PRO A 101 20.46 1.91 11.04
CA PRO A 101 20.83 1.88 12.45
C PRO A 101 20.34 3.07 13.29
N ALA A 102 20.20 4.24 12.66
CA ALA A 102 19.70 5.46 13.30
C ALA A 102 18.16 5.50 13.44
N MET A 103 17.47 4.49 12.90
CA MET A 103 16.02 4.36 12.85
C MET A 103 15.64 3.03 13.55
N ASP A 104 15.01 2.09 12.86
CA ASP A 104 14.56 0.82 13.44
C ASP A 104 15.68 -0.21 13.63
N ASN A 105 16.86 0.01 13.04
CA ASN A 105 18.04 -0.86 13.09
C ASN A 105 17.74 -2.34 12.81
N ASP A 106 16.91 -2.61 11.79
CA ASP A 106 16.49 -3.96 11.44
C ASP A 106 17.56 -4.68 10.59
N ASP A 107 17.85 -5.93 10.94
CA ASP A 107 18.77 -6.77 10.18
C ASP A 107 18.11 -7.47 8.98
N TYR A 108 16.78 -7.68 9.02
CA TYR A 108 16.04 -8.45 8.02
C TYR A 108 14.77 -7.74 7.54
N ARG A 109 14.54 -7.80 6.22
CA ARG A 109 13.34 -7.30 5.53
C ARG A 109 12.96 -8.25 4.40
N ARG A 110 11.68 -8.63 4.33
CA ARG A 110 11.15 -9.54 3.28
C ARG A 110 11.94 -10.87 3.19
N GLY A 111 12.39 -11.40 4.33
CA GLY A 111 13.16 -12.65 4.41
C GLY A 111 14.62 -12.56 3.93
N LYS A 112 15.14 -11.34 3.68
CA LYS A 112 16.53 -11.10 3.29
C LYS A 112 17.19 -10.08 4.23
N LEU A 113 18.52 -9.99 4.20
CA LEU A 113 19.24 -8.93 4.93
C LEU A 113 18.79 -7.55 4.43
N THR A 114 18.70 -6.58 5.34
CA THR A 114 18.39 -5.19 4.98
C THR A 114 19.48 -4.58 4.12
N ASN A 115 19.14 -3.50 3.42
CA ASN A 115 20.04 -2.89 2.43
C ASN A 115 21.38 -2.50 3.05
N HIS A 116 21.35 -1.86 4.22
CA HIS A 116 22.55 -1.40 4.91
C HIS A 116 23.45 -2.54 5.39
N LYS A 117 22.88 -3.72 5.69
CA LYS A 117 23.65 -4.92 6.06
C LYS A 117 24.38 -5.53 4.88
N VAL A 118 23.88 -5.33 3.65
CA VAL A 118 24.50 -5.85 2.42
C VAL A 118 25.48 -4.84 1.82
N TYR A 119 25.10 -3.57 1.75
CA TYR A 119 25.82 -2.56 0.97
C TYR A 119 26.51 -1.46 1.80
N GLY A 120 26.24 -1.38 3.10
CA GLY A 120 26.66 -0.29 3.98
C GLY A 120 25.59 0.80 4.13
N GLU A 121 25.68 1.58 5.22
CA GLU A 121 24.74 2.67 5.54
C GLU A 121 24.75 3.77 4.48
N ASP A 122 25.93 4.14 4.01
CA ASP A 122 26.14 5.17 2.98
C ASP A 122 25.39 4.83 1.68
N VAL A 123 25.52 3.59 1.20
CA VAL A 123 24.84 3.12 -0.01
C VAL A 123 23.35 2.95 0.23
N ALA A 124 22.92 2.50 1.41
CA ALA A 124 21.50 2.36 1.73
C ALA A 124 20.78 3.72 1.74
N ILE A 125 21.39 4.74 2.34
CA ILE A 125 20.87 6.11 2.30
C ILE A 125 20.70 6.57 0.84
N LEU A 126 21.76 6.46 0.04
CA LEU A 126 21.74 6.87 -1.37
C LEU A 126 20.77 6.04 -2.22
N ALA A 127 20.60 4.75 -1.92
CA ALA A 127 19.66 3.89 -2.65
C ALA A 127 18.21 4.32 -2.38
N GLY A 128 17.90 4.71 -1.14
CA GLY A 128 16.62 5.31 -0.81
C GLY A 128 16.38 6.62 -1.55
N ASP A 129 17.38 7.52 -1.55
CA ASP A 129 17.30 8.81 -2.26
C ASP A 129 17.14 8.63 -3.79
N GLY A 130 17.88 7.67 -4.35
CA GLY A 130 17.82 7.33 -5.77
C GLY A 130 16.46 6.77 -6.20
N LEU A 131 15.87 5.88 -5.39
CA LEU A 131 14.51 5.38 -5.63
C LEU A 131 13.46 6.49 -5.53
N LEU A 132 13.62 7.42 -4.57
CA LEU A 132 12.73 8.56 -4.43
C LEU A 132 12.78 9.48 -5.66
N ALA A 133 13.98 9.85 -6.11
CA ALA A 133 14.16 10.67 -7.31
C ALA A 133 13.58 9.98 -8.55
N LEU A 134 13.89 8.69 -8.73
CA LEU A 134 13.43 7.91 -9.87
C LEU A 134 11.90 7.74 -9.88
N ALA A 135 11.24 7.68 -8.72
CA ALA A 135 9.79 7.60 -8.65
C ALA A 135 9.12 8.81 -9.32
N PHE A 136 9.58 10.03 -8.99
CA PHE A 136 9.04 11.26 -9.59
C PHE A 136 9.39 11.38 -11.07
N GLU A 137 10.64 11.07 -11.43
CA GLU A 137 11.09 11.07 -12.83
C GLU A 137 10.25 10.10 -13.68
N SER A 138 10.01 8.88 -13.17
CA SER A 138 9.23 7.85 -13.85
C SER A 138 7.81 8.33 -14.13
N VAL A 139 7.14 8.95 -13.15
CA VAL A 139 5.81 9.53 -13.37
C VAL A 139 5.85 10.62 -14.45
N ALA A 140 6.83 11.52 -14.39
CA ALA A 140 6.91 12.65 -15.32
C ALA A 140 7.16 12.20 -16.77
N ILE A 141 8.09 11.27 -16.97
CA ILE A 141 8.63 10.90 -18.29
C ILE A 141 7.89 9.70 -18.88
N GLN A 142 7.60 8.67 -18.07
CA GLN A 142 7.07 7.40 -18.58
C GLN A 142 5.55 7.37 -18.66
N THR A 143 4.84 8.33 -18.06
CA THR A 143 3.38 8.41 -18.22
C THR A 143 2.99 8.67 -19.69
N PRO A 144 2.16 7.81 -20.31
CA PRO A 144 1.80 7.92 -21.73
C PRO A 144 1.18 9.27 -22.10
N GLN A 145 1.35 9.68 -23.36
CA GLN A 145 0.79 10.94 -23.88
C GLN A 145 -0.74 10.98 -23.88
N SER A 146 -1.42 9.83 -23.75
CA SER A 146 -2.87 9.77 -23.57
C SER A 146 -3.34 10.35 -22.23
N VAL A 147 -2.46 10.47 -21.23
CA VAL A 147 -2.74 11.15 -19.96
C VAL A 147 -2.35 12.62 -20.09
N LYS A 148 -3.28 13.52 -19.75
CA LYS A 148 -3.04 14.96 -19.78
C LYS A 148 -1.89 15.36 -18.84
N ARG A 149 -1.02 16.27 -19.26
CA ARG A 149 0.16 16.65 -18.48
C ARG A 149 -0.21 17.38 -17.19
N GLU A 150 -1.34 18.07 -17.17
CA GLU A 150 -1.91 18.66 -15.95
C GLU A 150 -2.26 17.59 -14.92
N VAL A 151 -2.73 16.42 -15.35
CA VAL A 151 -3.01 15.26 -14.47
C VAL A 151 -1.70 14.68 -13.94
N VAL A 152 -0.67 14.56 -14.79
CA VAL A 152 0.67 14.11 -14.36
C VAL A 152 1.23 15.02 -13.26
N LEU A 153 1.10 16.34 -13.41
CA LEU A 153 1.51 17.31 -12.39
C LEU A 153 0.70 17.16 -11.09
N GLN A 154 -0.61 16.90 -11.18
CA GLN A 154 -1.44 16.63 -10.00
C GLN A 154 -0.99 15.35 -9.28
N VAL A 155 -0.66 14.28 -10.01
CA VAL A 155 -0.12 13.03 -9.44
C VAL A 155 1.20 13.31 -8.72
N ILE A 156 2.15 14.00 -9.37
CA ILE A 156 3.43 14.38 -8.75
C ILE A 156 3.21 15.18 -7.47
N ALA A 157 2.32 16.19 -7.49
CA ALA A 157 2.02 17.00 -6.32
C ALA A 157 1.37 16.17 -5.19
N ARG A 158 0.49 15.22 -5.54
CA ARG A 158 -0.16 14.32 -4.58
C ARG A 158 0.83 13.37 -3.94
N LEU A 159 1.72 12.75 -4.72
CA LEU A 159 2.82 11.95 -4.20
C LEU A 159 3.69 12.81 -3.27
N GLY A 160 4.19 13.95 -3.73
CA GLY A 160 5.01 14.85 -2.89
C GLY A 160 4.37 15.20 -1.54
N ARG A 161 3.06 15.49 -1.52
CA ARG A 161 2.33 15.74 -0.28
C ARG A 161 2.23 14.50 0.62
N ALA A 162 1.95 13.33 0.04
CA ALA A 162 1.83 12.08 0.79
C ALA A 162 3.16 11.64 1.41
N LEU A 163 4.30 12.00 0.82
CA LEU A 163 5.63 11.68 1.33
C LEU A 163 6.17 12.70 2.34
N GLY A 164 5.91 14.00 2.09
CA GLY A 164 6.58 15.09 2.81
C GLY A 164 6.24 15.17 4.30
N ALA A 165 6.63 16.28 4.94
CA ALA A 165 6.44 16.49 6.39
C ALA A 165 4.96 16.47 6.83
N GLY A 166 4.03 16.77 5.93
CA GLY A 166 2.59 16.63 6.18
C GLY A 166 2.03 15.24 5.86
N GLY A 167 2.89 14.26 5.60
CA GLY A 167 2.59 12.88 5.21
C GLY A 167 3.56 11.91 5.87
N LEU A 168 4.06 10.93 5.11
CA LEU A 168 4.88 9.82 5.59
C LEU A 168 6.00 10.25 6.53
N VAL A 169 6.81 11.24 6.13
CA VAL A 169 7.94 11.71 6.96
C VAL A 169 7.47 12.28 8.29
N GLY A 170 6.39 13.06 8.31
CA GLY A 170 5.82 13.58 9.56
C GLY A 170 5.28 12.47 10.47
N GLY A 171 4.61 11.48 9.88
CA GLY A 171 4.17 10.29 10.61
C GLY A 171 5.32 9.50 11.21
N GLN A 172 6.43 9.38 10.48
CA GLN A 172 7.64 8.69 10.96
C GLN A 172 8.28 9.41 12.14
N ILE A 173 8.39 10.75 12.09
CA ILE A 173 8.96 11.52 13.20
C ILE A 173 8.13 11.35 14.47
N VAL A 174 6.81 11.47 14.37
CA VAL A 174 5.93 11.32 15.54
C VAL A 174 5.95 9.88 16.07
N ASP A 175 6.11 8.87 15.22
CA ASP A 175 6.28 7.47 15.64
C ASP A 175 7.55 7.30 16.49
N LEU A 176 8.69 7.76 15.99
CA LEU A 176 9.98 7.71 16.70
C LEU A 176 9.94 8.48 18.02
N GLU A 177 9.35 9.68 18.04
CA GLU A 177 9.18 10.46 19.26
C GLU A 177 8.23 9.79 20.26
N SER A 178 7.41 8.85 19.83
CA SER A 178 6.45 8.13 20.67
C SER A 178 7.01 6.82 21.24
N GLU A 179 8.17 6.35 20.78
CA GLU A 179 8.81 5.14 21.29
C GLU A 179 9.18 5.27 22.77
N GLY A 180 8.92 4.23 23.55
CA GLY A 180 9.15 4.23 25.00
C GLY A 180 8.17 5.09 25.82
N LYS A 181 7.19 5.76 25.20
CA LYS A 181 6.18 6.55 25.90
C LYS A 181 4.89 5.76 26.07
N SER A 182 4.42 5.67 27.32
CA SER A 182 3.18 4.95 27.66
C SER A 182 1.93 5.84 27.64
N ASP A 183 2.08 7.15 27.52
CA ASP A 183 1.03 8.17 27.60
C ASP A 183 0.61 8.74 26.23
N ILE A 184 0.73 7.93 25.17
CA ILE A 184 0.32 8.32 23.83
C ILE A 184 -1.21 8.37 23.75
N SER A 185 -1.74 9.55 23.41
CA SER A 185 -3.17 9.73 23.20
C SER A 185 -3.63 9.02 21.92
N LEU A 186 -4.92 8.69 21.87
CA LEU A 186 -5.55 8.16 20.66
C LEU A 186 -5.40 9.11 19.47
N GLU A 187 -5.35 10.43 19.71
CA GLU A 187 -5.17 11.45 18.67
C GLU A 187 -3.78 11.36 18.05
N THR A 188 -2.74 11.21 18.86
CA THR A 188 -1.37 11.01 18.39
C THR A 188 -1.22 9.68 17.66
N LEU A 189 -1.81 8.60 18.18
CA LEU A 189 -1.81 7.30 17.51
C LEU A 189 -2.47 7.38 16.12
N ASN A 190 -3.66 8.00 16.05
CA ASN A 190 -4.34 8.26 14.79
C ASN A 190 -3.51 9.13 13.84
N PHE A 191 -2.78 10.12 14.36
CA PHE A 191 -1.88 10.95 13.56
C PHE A 191 -0.77 10.10 12.94
N ILE A 192 -0.06 9.28 13.73
CA ILE A 192 1.01 8.39 13.24
C ILE A 192 0.46 7.53 12.11
N HIS A 193 -0.62 6.81 12.34
CA HIS A 193 -1.15 5.84 11.38
C HIS A 193 -1.71 6.48 10.10
N LYS A 194 -2.37 7.64 10.25
CA LYS A 194 -2.87 8.41 9.10
C LYS A 194 -1.71 8.84 8.20
N HIS A 195 -0.59 9.26 8.77
CA HIS A 195 0.50 9.86 8.01
C HIS A 195 1.56 8.84 7.57
N LYS A 196 2.03 7.95 8.46
CA LYS A 196 3.06 6.93 8.18
C LYS A 196 2.58 5.88 7.18
N THR A 197 1.32 5.42 7.31
CA THR A 197 0.79 4.31 6.50
C THR A 197 -0.30 4.75 5.53
N ALA A 198 -1.36 5.40 6.02
CA ALA A 198 -2.57 5.65 5.22
C ALA A 198 -2.36 6.70 4.11
N ALA A 199 -1.49 7.70 4.32
CA ALA A 199 -1.23 8.75 3.33
C ALA A 199 -0.76 8.21 1.97
N LEU A 200 0.15 7.22 1.99
CA LEU A 200 0.64 6.62 0.74
C LEU A 200 -0.42 5.71 0.10
N LEU A 201 -1.26 5.01 0.89
CA LEU A 201 -2.38 4.23 0.36
C LEU A 201 -3.43 5.13 -0.29
N GLU A 202 -3.77 6.26 0.34
CA GLU A 202 -4.61 7.31 -0.23
C GLU A 202 -4.06 7.78 -1.57
N ALA A 203 -2.76 8.10 -1.62
CA ALA A 203 -2.12 8.51 -2.85
C ALA A 203 -2.22 7.44 -3.95
N CYS A 204 -2.05 6.15 -3.63
CA CYS A 204 -2.17 5.06 -4.61
C CYS A 204 -3.54 5.06 -5.29
N VAL A 205 -4.61 5.07 -4.49
CA VAL A 205 -6.00 5.04 -4.98
C VAL A 205 -6.32 6.33 -5.74
N VAL A 206 -6.09 7.50 -5.12
CA VAL A 206 -6.44 8.79 -5.70
C VAL A 206 -5.69 9.04 -7.01
N CYS A 207 -4.40 8.72 -7.07
CA CYS A 207 -3.63 8.90 -8.30
C CYS A 207 -4.12 7.98 -9.43
N GLY A 208 -4.53 6.75 -9.12
CA GLY A 208 -5.16 5.86 -10.11
C GLY A 208 -6.44 6.46 -10.71
N GLY A 209 -7.28 7.06 -9.87
CA GLY A 209 -8.50 7.76 -10.32
C GLY A 209 -8.21 9.03 -11.14
N LEU A 210 -7.22 9.83 -10.72
CA LEU A 210 -6.80 11.03 -11.45
C LEU A 210 -6.29 10.67 -12.86
N ILE A 211 -5.47 9.62 -12.98
CA ILE A 211 -4.93 9.14 -14.26
C ILE A 211 -6.05 8.72 -15.20
N ALA A 212 -7.11 8.11 -14.67
CA ALA A 212 -8.32 7.76 -15.42
C ALA A 212 -9.24 8.98 -15.73
N ASN A 213 -8.81 10.20 -15.41
CA ASN A 213 -9.55 11.44 -15.63
C ASN A 213 -10.95 11.43 -14.97
N THR A 214 -11.02 10.96 -13.72
CA THR A 214 -12.28 10.90 -12.98
C THR A 214 -12.78 12.26 -12.50
N SER A 215 -14.06 12.31 -12.11
CA SER A 215 -14.71 13.53 -11.61
C SER A 215 -14.18 13.92 -10.22
N PRO A 216 -14.24 15.21 -9.83
CA PRO A 216 -13.89 15.64 -8.48
C PRO A 216 -14.70 14.94 -7.37
N GLU A 217 -15.96 14.59 -7.63
CA GLU A 217 -16.81 13.85 -6.69
C GLU A 217 -16.25 12.44 -6.46
N ASP A 218 -15.91 11.74 -7.55
CA ASP A 218 -15.33 10.40 -7.48
C ASP A 218 -13.95 10.43 -6.81
N VAL A 219 -13.13 11.47 -7.04
CA VAL A 219 -11.88 11.67 -6.29
C VAL A 219 -12.14 11.74 -4.77
N GLN A 220 -13.23 12.37 -4.32
CA GLN A 220 -13.57 12.39 -2.89
C GLN A 220 -14.04 11.03 -2.39
N ARG A 221 -14.81 10.27 -3.18
CA ARG A 221 -15.18 8.88 -2.84
C ARG A 221 -13.95 7.99 -2.68
N LEU A 222 -13.03 8.08 -3.63
CA LEU A 222 -11.75 7.36 -3.62
C LEU A 222 -10.89 7.75 -2.40
N THR A 223 -10.86 9.04 -2.05
CA THR A 223 -10.19 9.53 -0.83
C THR A 223 -10.78 8.87 0.42
N ARG A 224 -12.12 8.88 0.59
CA ARG A 224 -12.79 8.27 1.75
C ARG A 224 -12.61 6.76 1.80
N TYR A 225 -12.73 6.07 0.67
CA TYR A 225 -12.40 4.65 0.54
C TYR A 225 -10.99 4.37 1.05
N ALA A 226 -10.00 5.11 0.56
CA ALA A 226 -8.59 4.88 0.88
C ALA A 226 -8.25 5.18 2.34
N GLN A 227 -8.84 6.23 2.93
CA GLN A 227 -8.69 6.55 4.35
C GLN A 227 -9.24 5.43 5.24
N ASN A 228 -10.43 4.91 4.90
CA ASN A 228 -11.03 3.81 5.65
C ASN A 228 -10.20 2.53 5.58
N ILE A 229 -9.76 2.11 4.39
CA ILE A 229 -8.92 0.91 4.26
C ILE A 229 -7.54 1.10 4.88
N GLY A 230 -6.97 2.30 4.85
CA GLY A 230 -5.65 2.60 5.42
C GLY A 230 -5.67 2.48 6.93
N LEU A 231 -6.71 3.01 7.58
CA LEU A 231 -6.90 2.87 9.02
C LEU A 231 -7.21 1.42 9.41
N ALA A 232 -8.08 0.73 8.68
CA ALA A 232 -8.38 -0.69 8.92
C ALA A 232 -7.13 -1.56 8.79
N PHE A 233 -6.26 -1.28 7.80
CA PHE A 233 -5.02 -2.01 7.58
C PHE A 233 -4.12 -1.95 8.80
N GLN A 234 -3.99 -0.77 9.40
CA GLN A 234 -3.15 -0.56 10.56
C GLN A 234 -3.71 -1.20 11.83
N ILE A 235 -5.01 -1.06 12.09
CA ILE A 235 -5.66 -1.76 13.21
C ILE A 235 -5.42 -3.27 13.13
N ILE A 236 -5.49 -3.85 11.93
CA ILE A 236 -5.21 -5.27 11.73
C ILE A 236 -3.72 -5.58 11.88
N ASP A 237 -2.80 -4.72 11.43
CA ASP A 237 -1.36 -4.92 11.64
C ASP A 237 -1.01 -4.96 13.14
N ASP A 238 -1.57 -4.03 13.92
CA ASP A 238 -1.43 -3.99 15.39
C ASP A 238 -1.99 -5.26 16.06
N ILE A 239 -3.14 -5.76 15.59
CA ILE A 239 -3.72 -7.01 16.09
C ILE A 239 -2.81 -8.20 15.77
N LEU A 240 -2.26 -8.26 14.55
CA LEU A 240 -1.38 -9.34 14.12
C LEU A 240 -0.03 -9.30 14.85
N ASP A 241 0.52 -8.12 15.19
CA ASP A 241 1.77 -8.04 15.96
C ASP A 241 1.65 -8.69 17.35
N ILE A 242 0.44 -8.68 17.93
CA ILE A 242 0.13 -9.30 19.22
C ILE A 242 -0.21 -10.80 19.08
N THR A 243 -0.84 -11.20 17.98
CA THR A 243 -1.47 -12.53 17.84
C THR A 243 -0.74 -13.52 16.93
N SER A 244 0.17 -13.05 16.07
CA SER A 244 0.87 -13.88 15.08
C SER A 244 2.31 -14.22 15.49
N THR A 245 2.85 -15.30 14.93
CA THR A 245 4.26 -15.69 15.15
C THR A 245 5.20 -14.94 14.21
N GLN A 246 6.50 -14.92 14.55
CA GLN A 246 7.55 -14.33 13.71
C GLN A 246 7.62 -14.98 12.31
N GLU A 247 7.47 -16.31 12.22
CA GLU A 247 7.48 -16.98 10.91
C GLU A 247 6.31 -16.57 10.02
N GLN A 248 5.15 -16.24 10.62
CA GLN A 248 3.95 -15.83 9.88
C GLN A 248 4.06 -14.40 9.34
N LEU A 249 4.66 -13.48 10.11
CA LEU A 249 4.76 -12.07 9.75
C LEU A 249 5.92 -11.75 8.81
N GLY A 250 6.98 -12.57 8.77
CA GLY A 250 8.16 -12.32 7.94
C GLY A 250 8.97 -11.07 8.33
N LYS A 251 8.67 -10.50 9.51
CA LYS A 251 9.38 -9.44 10.24
C LYS A 251 9.55 -9.88 11.69
N THR A 252 10.43 -9.23 12.45
CA THR A 252 10.62 -9.48 13.90
C THR A 252 9.29 -9.25 14.64
N ALA A 253 8.65 -10.30 15.17
CA ALA A 253 7.39 -10.18 15.91
C ALA A 253 7.61 -9.65 17.34
N GLY A 254 6.60 -8.98 17.90
CA GLY A 254 6.65 -8.39 19.25
C GLY A 254 7.60 -7.20 19.35
N LYS A 255 7.89 -6.55 18.22
CA LYS A 255 8.76 -5.38 18.16
C LYS A 255 8.09 -4.19 18.83
N ASP A 256 6.79 -4.01 18.61
CA ASP A 256 6.02 -2.93 19.22
C ASP A 256 5.97 -3.09 20.75
N GLN A 257 5.87 -4.32 21.24
CA GLN A 257 5.93 -4.61 22.68
C GLN A 257 7.33 -4.30 23.27
N LYS A 258 8.41 -4.63 22.54
CA LYS A 258 9.79 -4.32 22.95
C LYS A 258 10.09 -2.83 22.92
N ALA A 259 9.55 -2.11 21.93
CA ALA A 259 9.66 -0.66 21.78
C ALA A 259 8.64 0.11 22.64
N GLN A 260 7.79 -0.60 23.39
CA GLN A 260 6.71 -0.05 24.21
C GLN A 260 5.78 0.89 23.43
N LYS A 261 5.52 0.57 22.15
CA LYS A 261 4.61 1.34 21.30
C LYS A 261 3.16 1.13 21.75
N VAL A 262 2.42 2.24 21.82
CA VAL A 262 0.96 2.20 22.02
C VAL A 262 0.31 1.77 20.71
N THR A 263 -0.60 0.80 20.80
CA THR A 263 -1.31 0.21 19.65
C THR A 263 -2.82 0.28 19.85
N TYR A 264 -3.61 0.12 18.79
CA TYR A 264 -5.07 0.13 18.93
C TYR A 264 -5.62 -0.92 19.92
N PRO A 265 -5.14 -2.19 19.91
CA PRO A 265 -5.56 -3.17 20.91
C PRO A 265 -5.22 -2.80 22.34
N SER A 266 -4.16 -2.01 22.57
CA SER A 266 -3.82 -1.53 23.92
C SER A 266 -4.79 -0.47 24.46
N LEU A 267 -5.41 0.31 23.57
CA LEU A 267 -6.36 1.38 23.92
C LEU A 267 -7.82 0.90 23.97
N TRP A 268 -8.22 0.04 23.02
CA TRP A 268 -9.61 -0.40 22.85
C TRP A 268 -9.83 -1.86 23.24
N GLY A 269 -8.77 -2.65 23.36
CA GLY A 269 -8.87 -4.10 23.42
C GLY A 269 -9.00 -4.74 22.02
N LEU A 270 -8.73 -6.05 21.96
CA LEU A 270 -8.67 -6.81 20.71
C LEU A 270 -10.03 -6.88 19.99
N GLU A 271 -11.10 -7.18 20.72
CA GLU A 271 -12.44 -7.35 20.12
C GLU A 271 -12.99 -6.04 19.55
N GLU A 272 -12.87 -4.93 20.29
CA GLU A 272 -13.30 -3.62 19.80
C GLU A 272 -12.47 -3.17 18.59
N SER A 273 -11.15 -3.42 18.61
CA SER A 273 -10.27 -3.15 17.47
C SER A 273 -10.72 -3.92 16.21
N ARG A 274 -11.07 -5.21 16.35
CA ARG A 274 -11.61 -6.02 15.24
C ARG A 274 -12.93 -5.44 14.71
N SER A 275 -13.86 -5.06 15.60
CA SER A 275 -15.14 -4.46 15.21
C SER A 275 -14.94 -3.17 14.41
N LYS A 276 -14.09 -2.25 14.91
CA LYS A 276 -13.79 -0.98 14.22
C LYS A 276 -13.16 -1.21 12.85
N ALA A 277 -12.25 -2.17 12.71
CA ALA A 277 -11.66 -2.51 11.41
C ALA A 277 -12.72 -3.02 10.41
N GLN A 278 -13.69 -3.82 10.87
CA GLN A 278 -14.80 -4.30 10.03
C GLN A 278 -15.74 -3.16 9.61
N GLU A 279 -16.06 -2.24 10.52
CA GLU A 279 -16.88 -1.05 10.23
C GLU A 279 -16.22 -0.16 9.17
N LEU A 280 -14.91 0.07 9.29
CA LEU A 280 -14.13 0.83 8.32
C LEU A 280 -14.15 0.16 6.93
N VAL A 281 -13.94 -1.15 6.86
CA VAL A 281 -14.03 -1.88 5.58
C VAL A 281 -15.43 -1.78 4.98
N LYS A 282 -16.48 -1.90 5.79
CA LYS A 282 -17.86 -1.72 5.32
C LYS A 282 -18.07 -0.31 4.75
N ALA A 283 -17.65 0.72 5.47
CA ALA A 283 -17.74 2.10 5.02
C ALA A 283 -16.93 2.35 3.73
N ALA A 284 -15.75 1.72 3.60
CA ALA A 284 -14.98 1.77 2.36
C ALA A 284 -15.75 1.16 1.18
N CYS A 285 -16.34 -0.02 1.34
CA CYS A 285 -17.10 -0.68 0.27
C CYS A 285 -18.32 0.14 -0.18
N VAL A 286 -18.99 0.85 0.74
CA VAL A 286 -20.12 1.75 0.43
C VAL A 286 -19.70 2.87 -0.54
N GLU A 287 -18.50 3.44 -0.38
CA GLU A 287 -17.99 4.49 -1.28
C GLU A 287 -17.82 4.00 -2.73
N LEU A 288 -17.71 2.68 -2.93
CA LEU A 288 -17.49 2.05 -4.23
C LEU A 288 -18.75 1.46 -4.87
N GLU A 289 -19.89 1.41 -4.16
CA GLU A 289 -21.16 0.89 -4.68
C GLU A 289 -21.58 1.50 -6.04
N PRO A 290 -21.42 2.82 -6.29
CA PRO A 290 -21.80 3.42 -7.57
C PRO A 290 -21.07 2.85 -8.79
N PHE A 291 -19.93 2.16 -8.62
CA PHE A 291 -19.14 1.60 -9.71
C PHE A 291 -19.52 0.15 -10.06
N GLY A 292 -20.43 -0.47 -9.29
CA GLY A 292 -20.95 -1.81 -9.53
C GLY A 292 -19.85 -2.86 -9.66
N ASP A 293 -19.96 -3.74 -10.65
CA ASP A 293 -19.02 -4.85 -10.87
C ASP A 293 -17.57 -4.41 -11.07
N ARG A 294 -17.32 -3.18 -11.54
CA ARG A 294 -15.97 -2.64 -11.70
C ARG A 294 -15.24 -2.45 -10.36
N ALA A 295 -15.99 -2.32 -9.26
CA ALA A 295 -15.43 -2.18 -7.91
C ALA A 295 -15.03 -3.51 -7.26
N LYS A 296 -15.43 -4.66 -7.81
CA LYS A 296 -15.18 -5.98 -7.23
C LYS A 296 -13.72 -6.20 -6.79
N PRO A 297 -12.68 -5.82 -7.57
CA PRO A 297 -11.29 -5.96 -7.12
C PRO A 297 -10.98 -5.16 -5.85
N LEU A 298 -11.38 -3.89 -5.80
CA LEU A 298 -11.10 -3.01 -4.66
C LEU A 298 -11.91 -3.39 -3.41
N GLN A 299 -13.15 -3.83 -3.58
CA GLN A 299 -13.97 -4.37 -2.49
C GLN A 299 -13.36 -5.66 -1.93
N ALA A 300 -12.93 -6.58 -2.81
CA ALA A 300 -12.27 -7.81 -2.40
C ALA A 300 -10.94 -7.54 -1.66
N ILE A 301 -10.15 -6.57 -2.12
CA ILE A 301 -8.93 -6.13 -1.40
C ILE A 301 -9.29 -5.56 -0.02
N ALA A 302 -10.34 -4.74 0.09
CA ALA A 302 -10.78 -4.19 1.38
C ALA A 302 -11.18 -5.30 2.37
N HIS A 303 -11.92 -6.31 1.92
CA HIS A 303 -12.26 -7.48 2.75
C HIS A 303 -11.07 -8.37 3.09
N PHE A 304 -10.06 -8.44 2.21
CA PHE A 304 -8.83 -9.16 2.49
C PHE A 304 -8.05 -8.53 3.64
N ILE A 305 -8.10 -7.21 3.81
CA ILE A 305 -7.40 -6.50 4.89
C ILE A 305 -7.78 -7.04 6.27
N THR A 306 -9.06 -7.33 6.51
CA THR A 306 -9.55 -7.81 7.82
C THR A 306 -9.51 -9.33 7.98
N SER A 307 -9.29 -10.09 6.90
CA SER A 307 -9.25 -11.56 6.90
C SER A 307 -7.84 -12.13 6.74
N ARG A 308 -6.82 -11.28 6.53
CA ARG A 308 -5.43 -11.71 6.40
C ARG A 308 -4.88 -12.22 7.73
N ASN A 309 -4.04 -13.25 7.64
CA ASN A 309 -3.31 -13.84 8.77
C ASN A 309 -1.82 -13.47 8.76
N ASN A 310 -1.39 -12.59 7.84
CA ASN A 310 -0.03 -12.10 7.69
C ASN A 310 0.06 -10.77 6.93
#